data_AF-A0A1X1TG22-F1
#
_entry.id   AF-A0A1X1TG22-F1
#
_cell.length_a   1.000
_cell.length_b   1.000
_cell.length_c   1.000
_cell.angle_alpha   90.00
_cell.angle_beta   90.00
_cell.angle_gamma   90.00
#
_symmetry.space_group_name_H-M   'P 1'
#
loop_
_entity.id
_entity.type
_entity.pdbx_description
1 polymer ?
#
loop_
_entity_poly.entity_id
_entity_poly.type
_entity_poly.pdbx_seq_one_letter_code
_entity_poly.pdbx_strand_id
1 'polypeptide(L)'
;MVLLDEDEEAEQQAFLSGPPPLGPGAPPLEGLLSYGRARHAFVPDHHGLLADAGRDRQTRFTEPFRLHDAHVRKLLQSAGTTGDLAAQAAALTALLEADDLEHRLADGATLDQLADACEGVAVKPCRR
;
A
#
# COMPACT_ATOMS: atom_id res chain seq x y z
N MET A 1 -16.61 -6.18 -10.37
CA MET A 1 -15.46 -6.78 -11.06
C MET A 1 -14.90 -5.76 -12.03
N VAL A 2 -15.59 -5.43 -13.15
CA VAL A 2 -15.09 -4.44 -14.14
C VAL A 2 -14.63 -3.10 -13.54
N LEU A 3 -15.40 -2.49 -12.63
CA LEU A 3 -15.03 -1.19 -12.05
C LEU A 3 -13.79 -1.26 -11.12
N LEU A 4 -13.67 -2.36 -10.35
CA LEU A 4 -12.48 -2.58 -9.51
C LEU A 4 -11.25 -2.80 -10.40
N ASP A 5 -11.41 -3.57 -11.48
CA ASP A 5 -10.31 -3.86 -12.39
C ASP A 5 -9.82 -2.57 -13.08
N GLU A 6 -10.72 -1.68 -13.51
CA GLU A 6 -10.38 -0.37 -14.11
C GLU A 6 -9.70 0.58 -13.11
N ASP A 7 -10.23 0.70 -11.90
CA ASP A 7 -9.66 1.58 -10.88
C ASP A 7 -8.33 1.02 -10.32
N GLU A 8 -8.19 -0.30 -10.19
CA GLU A 8 -6.93 -0.97 -9.82
C GLU A 8 -5.87 -0.82 -10.92
N GLU A 9 -6.25 -0.97 -12.20
CA GLU A 9 -5.36 -0.70 -13.33
C GLU A 9 -4.88 0.76 -13.34
N ALA A 10 -5.77 1.72 -13.04
CA ALA A 10 -5.43 3.13 -12.96
C ALA A 10 -4.46 3.40 -11.79
N GLU A 11 -4.70 2.81 -10.61
CA GLU A 11 -3.79 2.91 -9.46
C GLU A 11 -2.40 2.33 -9.80
N GLN A 12 -2.38 1.15 -10.43
CA GLN A 12 -1.14 0.50 -10.87
C GLN A 12 -0.36 1.34 -11.88
N GLN A 13 -1.03 1.88 -12.89
CA GLN A 13 -0.41 2.79 -13.85
C GLN A 13 0.18 4.03 -13.16
N ALA A 14 -0.51 4.57 -12.16
CA ALA A 14 -0.05 5.76 -11.45
C ALA A 14 1.30 5.52 -10.75
N PHE A 15 1.49 4.38 -10.06
CA PHE A 15 2.77 4.10 -9.37
C PHE A 15 3.84 3.42 -10.24
N LEU A 16 3.46 2.78 -11.35
CA LEU A 16 4.41 2.16 -12.27
C LEU A 16 5.01 3.16 -13.27
N SER A 17 4.16 4.05 -13.80
CA SER A 17 4.48 4.87 -14.97
C SER A 17 4.03 6.33 -14.85
N GLY A 18 3.30 6.68 -13.79
CA GLY A 18 2.82 8.04 -13.57
C GLY A 18 3.92 9.05 -13.20
N PRO A 19 3.55 10.32 -12.97
CA PRO A 19 4.49 11.33 -12.50
C PRO A 19 4.90 11.10 -11.03
N PRO A 20 6.09 11.57 -10.61
CA PRO A 20 6.44 11.63 -9.19
C PRO A 20 5.47 12.54 -8.40
N PRO A 21 5.25 12.29 -7.10
CA PRO A 21 6.00 11.35 -6.27
C PRO A 21 5.46 9.92 -6.23
N LEU A 22 4.24 9.67 -6.73
CA LEU A 22 3.66 8.32 -6.76
C LEU A 22 4.34 7.42 -7.80
N GLY A 23 4.61 7.95 -8.99
CA GLY A 23 5.34 7.26 -10.04
C GLY A 23 6.87 7.37 -9.91
N PRO A 24 7.61 6.83 -10.89
CA PRO A 24 9.08 6.84 -10.87
C PRO A 24 9.67 8.27 -10.90
N GLY A 25 10.85 8.42 -10.28
CA GLY A 25 11.65 9.65 -10.35
C GLY A 25 11.73 10.44 -9.03
N ALA A 26 10.89 10.14 -8.05
CA ALA A 26 10.99 10.71 -6.71
C ALA A 26 12.01 9.98 -5.82
N PRO A 27 12.50 10.62 -4.73
CA PRO A 27 13.21 9.94 -3.66
C PRO A 27 12.42 8.70 -3.17
N PRO A 28 13.07 7.54 -2.97
CA PRO A 28 12.34 6.30 -2.68
C PRO A 28 11.44 6.33 -1.44
N LEU A 29 11.88 7.02 -0.38
CA LEU A 29 11.04 7.20 0.81
C LEU A 29 9.81 8.03 0.48
N GLU A 30 9.95 9.12 -0.28
CA GLU A 30 8.82 9.96 -0.70
C GLU A 30 7.81 9.17 -1.56
N GLY A 31 8.32 8.30 -2.44
CA GLY A 31 7.48 7.37 -3.19
C GLY A 31 6.72 6.38 -2.30
N LEU A 32 7.37 5.83 -1.27
CA LEU A 32 6.72 4.93 -0.31
C LEU A 32 5.60 5.61 0.48
N LEU A 33 5.82 6.85 0.93
CA LEU A 33 4.81 7.62 1.65
C LEU A 33 3.63 7.96 0.72
N SER A 34 3.94 8.39 -0.52
CA SER A 34 2.93 8.73 -1.53
C SER A 34 2.08 7.52 -1.92
N TYR A 35 2.72 6.35 -2.10
CA TYR A 35 2.02 5.09 -2.35
C TYR A 35 1.11 4.70 -1.19
N GLY A 36 1.59 4.78 0.06
CA GLY A 36 0.77 4.49 1.24
C GLY A 36 -0.49 5.35 1.29
N ARG A 37 -0.34 6.68 1.09
CA ARG A 37 -1.48 7.61 1.05
C ARG A 37 -2.45 7.31 -0.09
N ALA A 38 -1.94 7.01 -1.29
CA ALA A 38 -2.77 6.64 -2.43
C ALA A 38 -3.58 5.38 -2.13
N ARG A 39 -2.95 4.36 -1.53
CA ARG A 39 -3.63 3.11 -1.18
C ARG A 39 -4.68 3.31 -0.08
N HIS A 40 -4.40 4.13 0.94
CA HIS A 40 -5.40 4.50 1.96
C HIS A 40 -6.61 5.23 1.38
N ALA A 41 -6.44 6.00 0.31
CA ALA A 41 -7.54 6.64 -0.40
C ALA A 41 -8.32 5.66 -1.29
N PHE A 42 -7.63 4.70 -1.92
CA PHE A 42 -8.22 3.72 -2.84
C PHE A 42 -9.08 2.67 -2.14
N VAL A 43 -8.59 2.13 -1.02
CA VAL A 43 -9.18 0.96 -0.36
C VAL A 43 -10.63 1.18 0.14
N PRO A 44 -11.00 2.31 0.76
CA PRO A 44 -12.37 2.54 1.24
C PRO A 44 -13.44 2.44 0.15
N ASP A 45 -13.14 2.95 -1.05
CA ASP A 45 -14.06 2.92 -2.20
C ASP A 45 -14.26 1.50 -2.75
N HIS A 46 -13.36 0.58 -2.41
CA HIS A 46 -13.28 -0.78 -2.94
C HIS A 46 -13.33 -1.88 -1.86
N HIS A 47 -13.64 -1.53 -0.61
CA HIS A 47 -13.39 -2.40 0.55
C HIS A 47 -13.98 -3.81 0.39
N GLY A 48 -15.24 -3.93 -0.02
CA GLY A 48 -15.96 -5.20 0.01
C GLY A 48 -15.34 -6.22 -0.94
N LEU A 49 -14.90 -5.77 -2.12
CA LEU A 49 -14.24 -6.63 -3.09
C LEU A 49 -12.81 -6.98 -2.65
N LEU A 50 -12.06 -6.01 -2.10
CA LEU A 50 -10.71 -6.23 -1.60
C LEU A 50 -10.68 -7.18 -0.38
N ALA A 51 -11.63 -7.03 0.54
CA ALA A 51 -11.80 -7.88 1.71
C ALA A 51 -12.13 -9.33 1.30
N ASP A 52 -13.06 -9.50 0.36
CA ASP A 52 -13.40 -10.84 -0.16
C ASP A 52 -12.21 -11.48 -0.89
N ALA A 53 -11.49 -10.72 -1.70
CA ALA A 53 -10.29 -11.19 -2.39
C ALA A 53 -9.14 -11.54 -1.43
N GLY A 54 -9.00 -10.83 -0.31
CA GLY A 54 -8.01 -11.12 0.73
C GLY A 54 -8.32 -12.38 1.55
N ARG A 55 -9.61 -12.68 1.77
CA ARG A 55 -10.05 -13.87 2.52
C ARG A 55 -9.89 -15.18 1.74
N ASP A 56 -10.07 -15.16 0.42
CA ASP A 56 -9.89 -16.35 -0.40
C ASP A 56 -8.40 -16.63 -0.69
N ARG A 57 -7.94 -17.83 -0.32
CA ARG A 57 -6.55 -18.28 -0.54
C ARG A 57 -6.16 -18.31 -2.01
N GLN A 58 -7.10 -18.54 -2.92
CA GLN A 58 -6.86 -18.58 -4.35
C GLN A 58 -6.65 -17.18 -4.94
N THR A 59 -7.33 -16.17 -4.40
CA THR A 59 -7.27 -14.78 -4.85
C THR A 59 -6.23 -13.95 -4.11
N ARG A 60 -5.95 -14.22 -2.84
CA ARG A 60 -4.98 -13.43 -2.03
C ARG A 60 -3.53 -13.48 -2.53
N PHE A 61 -3.22 -14.42 -3.43
CA PHE A 61 -1.88 -14.61 -4.00
C PHE A 61 -1.84 -14.41 -5.51
N THR A 62 -2.86 -13.77 -6.08
CA THR A 62 -2.90 -13.40 -7.50
C THR A 62 -1.96 -12.23 -7.81
N GLU A 63 -1.75 -12.00 -9.10
CA GLU A 63 -0.79 -11.00 -9.60
C GLU A 63 -1.00 -9.56 -9.08
N PRO A 64 -2.24 -9.03 -8.91
CA PRO A 64 -2.43 -7.67 -8.39
C PRO A 64 -1.83 -7.48 -6.98
N PHE A 65 -2.13 -8.39 -6.05
CA PHE A 65 -1.57 -8.35 -4.70
C PHE A 65 -0.04 -8.49 -4.68
N ARG A 66 0.52 -9.32 -5.57
CA ARG A 66 1.98 -9.47 -5.71
C ARG A 66 2.64 -8.21 -6.24
N LEU A 67 1.98 -7.48 -7.14
CA LEU A 67 2.50 -6.24 -7.68
C LEU A 67 2.62 -5.16 -6.59
N HIS A 68 1.59 -5.03 -5.74
CA HIS A 68 1.60 -4.12 -4.60
C HIS A 68 2.73 -4.46 -3.60
N ASP A 69 2.88 -5.73 -3.21
CA ASP A 69 3.98 -6.17 -2.32
C ASP A 69 5.36 -5.94 -2.96
N ALA A 70 5.51 -6.26 -4.25
CA ALA A 70 6.76 -6.03 -4.98
C ALA A 70 7.13 -4.54 -5.03
N HIS A 71 6.13 -3.66 -5.21
CA HIS A 71 6.33 -2.22 -5.22
C HIS A 71 6.82 -1.69 -3.86
N VAL A 72 6.17 -2.10 -2.76
CA VAL A 72 6.59 -1.74 -1.39
C VAL A 72 8.01 -2.21 -1.11
N ARG A 73 8.34 -3.47 -1.45
CA ARG A 73 9.71 -4.02 -1.29
C ARG A 73 10.74 -3.23 -2.07
N LYS A 74 10.46 -2.91 -3.34
CA LYS A 74 11.34 -2.12 -4.19
C LYS A 74 11.62 -0.75 -3.56
N LEU A 75 10.59 -0.06 -3.08
CA LEU A 75 10.72 1.26 -2.47
C LEU A 75 11.51 1.22 -1.15
N LEU A 76 11.19 0.27 -0.26
CA LEU A 76 11.92 0.04 0.98
C LEU A 76 13.41 -0.24 0.73
N GLN A 77 13.71 -1.15 -0.19
CA GLN A 77 15.09 -1.49 -0.55
C GLN A 77 15.83 -0.27 -1.11
N SER A 78 15.18 0.49 -2.00
CA SER A 78 15.76 1.69 -2.62
C SER A 78 15.94 2.83 -1.62
N ALA A 79 15.09 2.92 -0.59
CA ALA A 79 15.22 3.85 0.52
C ALA A 79 16.36 3.48 1.49
N GLY A 80 17.01 2.34 1.27
CA GLY A 80 18.11 1.89 2.11
C GLY A 80 17.65 1.39 3.49
N THR A 81 16.47 0.78 3.55
CA THR A 81 15.93 0.18 4.77
C THR A 81 16.95 -0.76 5.43
N THR A 82 16.95 -0.79 6.77
CA THR A 82 17.78 -1.70 7.56
C THR A 82 16.91 -2.77 8.22
N GLY A 83 17.39 -4.02 8.29
CA GLY A 83 16.63 -5.14 8.86
C GLY A 83 16.08 -6.11 7.81
N ASP A 84 15.09 -6.91 8.20
CA ASP A 84 14.48 -7.90 7.31
C ASP A 84 13.46 -7.23 6.37
N LEU A 85 13.80 -7.16 5.08
CA LEU A 85 12.97 -6.51 4.06
C LEU A 85 11.59 -7.17 3.92
N ALA A 86 11.51 -8.49 4.05
CA ALA A 86 10.26 -9.21 3.86
C ALA A 86 9.27 -8.96 5.01
N ALA A 87 9.76 -8.97 6.25
CA ALA A 87 8.98 -8.66 7.43
C ALA A 87 8.52 -7.19 7.43
N GLN A 88 9.38 -6.27 6.99
CA GLN A 88 9.02 -4.84 6.89
C GLN A 88 7.97 -4.57 5.82
N ALA A 89 8.12 -5.18 4.64
CA ALA A 89 7.11 -5.10 3.59
C ALA A 89 5.78 -5.68 4.07
N ALA A 90 5.79 -6.86 4.69
CA ALA A 90 4.59 -7.48 5.24
C ALA A 90 3.90 -6.59 6.29
N ALA A 91 4.67 -5.99 7.20
CA ALA A 91 4.13 -5.11 8.23
C ALA A 91 3.50 -3.83 7.63
N LEU A 92 4.12 -3.23 6.61
CA LEU A 92 3.55 -2.07 5.93
C LEU A 92 2.32 -2.44 5.12
N THR A 93 2.36 -3.53 4.36
CA THR A 93 1.20 -4.01 3.58
C THR A 93 0.01 -4.29 4.49
N ALA A 94 0.22 -4.88 5.67
CA ALA A 94 -0.86 -5.13 6.63
C ALA A 94 -1.59 -3.85 7.08
N LEU A 95 -0.88 -2.71 7.19
CA LEU A 95 -1.48 -1.41 7.51
C LEU A 95 -2.26 -0.76 6.35
N LEU A 96 -2.25 -1.40 5.17
CA LEU A 96 -2.95 -0.99 3.96
C LEU A 96 -4.08 -1.98 3.59
N GLU A 97 -4.29 -3.04 4.37
CA GLU A 97 -5.32 -4.05 4.06
C GLU A 97 -6.73 -3.56 4.40
N ALA A 98 -7.69 -3.92 3.55
CA ALA A 98 -9.09 -3.48 3.65
C ALA A 98 -9.72 -3.77 5.02
N ASP A 99 -9.50 -4.97 5.56
CA ASP A 99 -10.08 -5.37 6.85
C ASP A 99 -9.51 -4.55 8.02
N ASP A 100 -8.20 -4.21 8.03
CA ASP A 100 -7.60 -3.36 9.09
C ASP A 100 -8.11 -1.92 8.99
N LEU A 101 -8.14 -1.36 7.78
CA LEU A 101 -8.65 -0.01 7.54
C LEU A 101 -10.11 0.11 7.98
N GLU A 102 -10.96 -0.82 7.56
CA GLU A 102 -12.39 -0.85 7.93
C GLU A 102 -12.55 -0.90 9.45
N HIS A 103 -11.84 -1.83 10.10
CA HIS A 103 -11.90 -1.98 11.56
C HIS A 103 -11.51 -0.68 12.28
N ARG A 104 -10.41 -0.04 11.87
CA ARG A 104 -9.92 1.19 12.51
C ARG A 104 -10.80 2.41 12.23
N LEU A 105 -11.37 2.51 11.03
CA LEU A 105 -12.36 3.54 10.70
C LEU A 105 -13.64 3.38 11.55
N ALA A 106 -14.10 2.15 11.75
CA ALA A 106 -15.24 1.85 12.61
C ALA A 106 -14.99 2.24 14.09
N ASP A 107 -13.75 2.15 14.54
CA ASP A 107 -13.31 2.58 15.87
C ASP A 107 -13.07 4.10 15.98
N GLY A 108 -13.35 4.86 14.92
CA GLY A 108 -13.32 6.32 14.91
C GLY A 108 -12.00 6.95 14.48
N ALA A 109 -11.06 6.17 13.93
CA ALA A 109 -9.88 6.74 13.28
C ALA A 109 -10.27 7.47 11.99
N THR A 110 -9.46 8.44 11.57
CA THR A 110 -9.57 9.08 10.25
C THR A 110 -8.56 8.49 9.27
N LEU A 111 -8.84 8.57 7.95
CA LEU A 111 -7.88 8.15 6.92
C LEU A 111 -6.52 8.83 7.07
N ASP A 112 -6.50 10.11 7.43
CA ASP A 112 -5.25 10.84 7.70
C ASP A 112 -4.47 10.22 8.85
N GLN A 113 -5.14 9.82 9.94
CA GLN A 113 -4.47 9.14 11.06
C GLN A 113 -3.93 7.76 10.67
N LEU A 114 -4.64 7.02 9.81
CA LEU A 114 -4.16 5.72 9.31
C LEU A 114 -2.93 5.90 8.41
N ALA A 115 -2.98 6.87 7.50
CA ALA A 115 -1.89 7.25 6.63
C ALA A 115 -0.66 7.70 7.43
N ASP A 116 -0.82 8.64 8.35
CA ASP A 116 0.27 9.15 9.19
C ASP A 116 0.89 8.04 10.05
N ALA A 117 0.09 7.09 10.55
CA ALA A 117 0.60 5.94 11.28
C ALA A 117 1.46 5.02 10.39
N CYS A 118 1.02 4.75 9.16
CA CYS A 118 1.77 3.98 8.18
C CYS A 118 3.08 4.68 7.80
N GLU A 119 3.04 6.00 7.57
CA GLU A 119 4.25 6.81 7.33
C GLU A 119 5.23 6.72 8.51
N GLY A 120 4.72 6.82 9.73
CA GLY A 120 5.53 6.69 10.95
C GLY A 120 6.24 5.34 11.05
N VAL A 121 5.65 4.26 10.54
CA VAL A 121 6.28 2.93 10.44
C VAL A 121 7.28 2.90 9.29
N ALA A 122 6.93 3.41 8.11
CA ALA A 122 7.77 3.38 6.91
C ALA A 122 9.08 4.17 7.05
N VAL A 123 9.04 5.28 7.79
CA VAL A 123 10.19 6.15 8.01
C VAL A 123 11.24 5.52 8.93
N LYS A 124 10.82 4.82 9.99
CA LYS A 124 11.73 4.28 11.02
C LYS A 124 12.86 3.38 10.48
N PRO A 125 12.58 2.36 9.64
CA PRO A 125 13.65 1.47 9.18
C PRO A 125 14.52 2.09 8.08
N CYS A 126 14.05 3.18 7.45
CA CYS A 126 14.78 3.95 6.43
C CYS A 126 15.66 5.08 7.01
N ARG A 127 15.54 5.39 8.30
CA ARG A 127 16.44 6.35 8.97
C ARG A 127 17.76 5.65 9.31
N ARG A 128 18.87 6.22 8.84
CA ARG A 128 20.22 5.89 9.31
C ARG A 128 20.60 6.76 10.50
#